data_AF-A0A3D2JPN0-F1
#
_entry.id   AF-A0A3D2JPN0-F1
#
_cell.length_a   1.000
_cell.length_b   1.000
_cell.length_c   1.000
_cell.angle_alpha   90.00
_cell.angle_beta   90.00
_cell.angle_gamma   90.00
#
_symmetry.space_group_name_H-M   'P 1'
#
loop_
_entity.id
_entity.type
_entity.pdbx_description
1 polymer ?
#
loop_
_entity_poly.entity_id
_entity_poly.type
_entity_poly.pdbx_seq_one_letter_code
_entity_poly.pdbx_strand_id
1 'polypeptide(L)' 'MEAIKLAITGGRVIDPAQGIDRVADVLISDGVIQEITEGSSGDVPSGFESLDASGKIV' A
#
# COMPACT_ATOMS: atom_id res chain seq x y z
N MET A 1 18.10 14.19 -1.55
CA MET A 1 18.07 12.72 -1.73
C MET A 1 16.71 12.38 -2.30
N GLU A 2 16.61 11.38 -3.19
CA GLU A 2 15.29 10.88 -3.56
C GLU A 2 14.61 10.26 -2.33
N ALA A 3 13.30 10.48 -2.20
CA ALA A 3 12.49 9.91 -1.13
C ALA A 3 12.41 8.39 -1.26
N ILE A 4 12.46 7.68 -0.13
CA ILE A 4 12.28 6.22 -0.13
C ILE A 4 10.79 5.94 -0.32
N LYS A 5 10.42 5.21 -1.37
CA LYS A 5 9.02 4.96 -1.73
C LYS A 5 8.76 3.46 -1.92
N LEU A 6 7.75 2.94 -1.23
CA LEU A 6 7.34 1.53 -1.28
C LEU A 6 5.83 1.45 -1.51
N ALA A 7 5.41 0.64 -2.49
CA ALA A 7 4.03 0.30 -2.74
C ALA A 7 3.83 -1.18 -2.37
N ILE A 8 3.02 -1.43 -1.34
CA ILE A 8 2.58 -2.79 -1.00
C ILE A 8 1.25 -3.01 -1.72
N THR A 9 1.20 -3.96 -2.66
CA THR A 9 0.04 -4.12 -3.54
C THR A 9 -0.75 -5.40 -3.27
N GLY A 10 -2.06 -5.38 -3.50
CA GLY A 10 -2.93 -6.57 -3.48
C GLY A 10 -3.21 -7.17 -2.10
N GLY A 11 -2.71 -6.54 -1.04
CA GLY A 11 -2.90 -6.99 0.34
C GLY A 11 -4.31 -6.74 0.86
N ARG A 12 -4.79 -7.58 1.78
CA ARG A 12 -5.98 -7.28 2.58
C ARG A 12 -5.57 -6.39 3.75
N VAL A 13 -5.80 -5.10 3.60
CA VAL A 13 -5.46 -4.09 4.60
C VAL A 13 -6.48 -4.15 5.74
N ILE A 14 -5.99 -4.32 6.96
CA ILE A 14 -6.83 -4.31 8.17
C ILE A 14 -6.35 -3.17 9.10
N ASP A 15 -7.09 -2.06 9.10
CA ASP A 15 -6.84 -0.91 10.00
C ASP A 15 -8.07 -0.66 10.89
N PRO A 16 -8.06 -1.13 12.16
CA PRO A 16 -9.16 -0.90 13.10
C PRO A 16 -9.39 0.57 13.45
N ALA A 17 -8.36 1.43 13.40
CA ALA A 17 -8.51 2.84 13.74
C ALA A 17 -9.31 3.59 12.67
N GLN A 18 -9.21 3.14 11.42
CA GLN A 18 -9.94 3.70 10.27
C GLN A 18 -11.16 2.86 9.86
N GLY A 19 -11.34 1.67 10.45
CA GLY A 19 -12.42 0.74 10.10
C GLY A 19 -12.23 0.08 8.72
N ILE A 20 -10.98 -0.04 8.27
CA ILE A 20 -10.66 -0.64 6.96
C ILE A 20 -10.53 -2.15 7.13
N ASP A 21 -11.27 -2.88 6.30
CA ASP A 21 -11.07 -4.31 6.06
C ASP A 21 -11.37 -4.63 4.59
N ARG A 22 -10.38 -4.43 3.71
CA ARG A 22 -10.54 -4.60 2.26
C ARG A 22 -9.22 -4.93 1.57
N VAL A 23 -9.31 -5.42 0.34
CA VAL A 23 -8.13 -5.50 -0.55
C VAL A 23 -7.80 -4.10 -1.05
N ALA A 24 -6.59 -3.64 -0.80
CA ALA A 24 -6.10 -2.30 -1.15
C ALA A 24 -4.58 -2.30 -1.34
N ASP A 25 -4.06 -1.22 -1.89
CA ASP A 25 -2.63 -0.94 -1.98
C ASP A 25 -2.25 0.09 -0.90
N VAL A 26 -1.08 -0.08 -0.29
CA VAL A 26 -0.53 0.85 0.71
C VAL A 26 0.71 1.51 0.15
N LEU A 27 0.64 2.83 -0.04
CA LEU A 27 1.74 3.64 -0.52
C LEU A 27 2.46 4.26 0.67
N ILE A 28 3.77 4.06 0.74
CA ILE A 28 4.64 4.54 1.81
C ILE A 28 5.70 5.45 1.19
N SER A 29 5.87 6.64 1.76
CA SER A 29 6.94 7.58 1.40
C SER A 29 7.66 8.03 2.66
N ASP A 30 8.98 7.90 2.67
CA ASP A 30 9.86 8.29 3.77
C ASP A 30 9.42 7.75 5.14
N GLY A 31 8.97 6.48 5.15
CA GLY A 31 8.54 5.78 6.36
C GLY A 31 7.14 6.14 6.86
N VAL A 32 6.39 6.95 6.10
CA VAL A 32 5.01 7.36 6.44
C VAL A 32 4.05 6.79 5.41
N ILE A 33 2.88 6.32 5.86
CA ILE A 33 1.79 5.95 4.95
C ILE A 33 1.31 7.22 4.25
N GLN A 34 1.57 7.28 2.95
CA GLN A 34 1.11 8.36 2.08
C GLN A 34 -0.36 8.16 1.70
N GLU A 35 -0.77 6.92 1.40
CA GLU A 35 -2.13 6.59 0.98
C GLU A 35 -2.46 5.10 1.22
N ILE A 36 -3.72 4.81 1.55
CA ILE A 36 -4.32 3.47 1.43
C ILE A 36 -5.42 3.59 0.38
N THR A 37 -5.31 2.87 -0.73
CA THR A 37 -6.25 3.01 -1.84
C THR A 37 -7.63 2.44 -1.49
N GLU A 38 -8.67 2.86 -2.22
CA GLU A 38 -10.03 2.30 -2.06
C GLU A 38 -10.15 0.85 -2.56
N GLY A 39 -9.23 0.42 -3.42
CA GLY A 39 -9.11 -0.93 -3.93
C GLY A 39 -7.75 -1.13 -4.58
N SER A 40 -7.30 -2.38 -4.68
CA SER A 40 -6.05 -2.69 -5.39
C SER A 40 -6.26 -2.65 -6.89
N SER A 41 -5.45 -1.90 -7.61
CA SER A 41 -5.36 -2.00 -9.08
C SER A 41 -4.13 -2.79 -9.52
N GLY A 42 -3.15 -2.98 -8.62
CA GLY A 42 -1.85 -3.57 -8.94
C GLY A 42 -0.93 -2.62 -9.71
N ASP A 43 -1.39 -1.40 -10.02
CA ASP A 43 -0.56 -0.38 -10.65
C ASP A 43 0.38 0.24 -9.61
N VAL A 44 1.66 0.27 -9.93
CA VAL A 44 2.68 0.85 -9.05
C VAL A 44 3.04 2.24 -9.58
N PRO A 45 2.83 3.32 -8.80
CA PRO A 45 3.20 4.65 -9.23
C PRO A 45 4.71 4.76 -9.52
N SER A 46 5.09 5.67 -10.42
CA SER A 46 6.49 5.83 -10.79
C SER A 46 7.37 6.20 -9.59
N GLY A 47 8.53 5.54 -9.51
CA GLY A 47 9.50 5.74 -8.43
C GLY A 47 9.17 5.01 -7.12
N PHE A 48 8.10 4.21 -7.07
CA PHE A 48 7.86 3.27 -5.97
C PHE A 48 8.54 1.94 -6.25
N GLU A 49 9.23 1.39 -5.26
CA GLU A 49 9.53 -0.03 -5.21
C GLU A 49 8.23 -0.80 -4.96
N SER A 50 8.06 -1.97 -5.56
CA SER A 50 6.83 -2.77 -5.46
C SER A 50 7.04 -4.02 -4.61
N LEU A 51 6.07 -4.29 -3.73
CA LEU A 51 5.95 -5.53 -2.98
C LEU A 51 4.55 -6.11 -3.16
N ASP A 52 4.45 -7.25 -3.86
CA ASP A 52 3.19 -7.98 -4.02
C ASP A 52 2.81 -8.72 -2.72
N ALA A 53 1.70 -8.32 -2.12
CA ALA A 53 1.11 -8.90 -0.91
C ALA A 53 -0.22 -9.63 -1.21
N SER A 54 -0.46 -10.01 -2.46
CA SER A 54 -1.66 -10.75 -2.86
C SER A 54 -1.88 -11.99 -1.98
N GLY A 55 -3.09 -12.07 -1.39
CA GLY A 55 -3.46 -13.16 -0.48
C GLY A 55 -2.78 -13.10 0.90
N LYS A 56 -2.21 -11.95 1.28
CA LYS A 56 -1.65 -11.68 2.62
C LYS A 56 -2.47 -10.61 3.35
N ILE A 57 -2.26 -10.51 4.66
CA ILE A 57 -2.76 -9.41 5.50
C ILE A 57 -1.69 -8.32 5.54
N VAL A 58 -2.12 -7.07 5.43
CA VAL A 58 -1.30 -5.87 5.54
C VAL A 58 -1.84 -4.97 6.63
#